data_AF-A0A4P5VKM7-F1
#
_entry.id   AF-A0A4P5VKM7-F1
#
_cell.length_a   1.000
_cell.length_b   1.000
_cell.length_c   1.000
_cell.angle_alpha   90.00
_cell.angle_beta   90.00
_cell.angle_gamma   90.00
#
_symmetry.space_group_name_H-M   'P 1'
#
loop_
_entity.id
_entity.type
_entity.pdbx_description
1 polymer ?
#
loop_
_entity_poly.entity_id
_entity_poly.type
_entity_poly.pdbx_seq_one_letter_code
_entity_poly.pdbx_strand_id
1 'polypeptide(L)'
;MQHGEGEAQAEFPSTLDAIGQLLEWFEQHRPGGLDDMVWIQAQTALMEGFTNAVRHANALLEPPPLVEVTLALVAGSLRMGIRDQGAPFDLETHLQAHAAEVEEPPGLDGLPEREAHWGVIILSRLQRDFGWSIRYEPLAEGGNLLLLEGPGGDS
;
A
#
# COMPACT_ATOMS: atom_id res chain seq x y z
N MET A 1 -31.96 -1.31 1.52
CA MET A 1 -30.81 -1.44 2.44
C MET A 1 -29.75 -0.52 1.87
N GLN A 2 -29.49 0.61 2.53
CA GLN A 2 -28.54 1.62 2.08
C GLN A 2 -27.17 1.23 2.63
N HIS A 3 -26.32 0.56 1.83
CA HIS A 3 -24.90 0.52 2.14
C HIS A 3 -24.35 1.88 1.72
N GLY A 4 -24.16 2.77 2.71
CA GLY A 4 -23.48 4.03 2.47
C GLY A 4 -22.08 3.76 1.96
N GLU A 5 -21.66 4.59 1.01
CA GLU A 5 -20.27 4.83 0.63
C GLU A 5 -19.50 5.25 1.89
N GLY A 6 -19.07 4.26 2.67
CA GLY A 6 -18.41 4.47 3.96
C GLY A 6 -16.91 4.33 3.79
N GLU A 7 -16.18 5.42 3.99
CA GLU A 7 -14.75 5.37 4.23
C GLU A 7 -14.52 4.75 5.63
N ALA A 8 -13.72 3.69 5.68
CA ALA A 8 -13.21 3.11 6.91
C ALA A 8 -11.80 3.64 7.17
N GLN A 9 -11.48 3.89 8.43
CA GLN A 9 -10.17 4.37 8.87
C GLN A 9 -9.77 3.66 10.16
N ALA A 10 -8.48 3.36 10.28
CA ALA A 10 -7.87 2.85 11.49
C ALA A 10 -6.42 3.33 11.63
N GLU A 11 -5.92 3.31 12.87
CA GLU A 11 -4.53 3.56 13.18
C GLU A 11 -3.90 2.31 13.77
N PHE A 12 -2.67 2.01 13.36
CA PHE A 12 -1.93 0.84 13.81
C PHE A 12 -0.58 1.24 14.39
N PRO A 13 -0.07 0.54 15.42
CA PRO A 13 1.29 0.73 15.88
C PRO A 13 2.28 0.54 14.74
N SER A 14 3.29 1.41 14.63
CA SER A 14 4.34 1.31 13.61
C SER A 14 5.34 0.20 13.94
N THR A 15 4.86 -1.05 13.88
CA THR A 15 5.60 -2.29 14.09
C THR A 15 5.04 -3.37 13.17
N LEU A 16 5.90 -4.30 12.74
CA LEU A 16 5.49 -5.40 11.87
C LEU A 16 4.60 -6.42 12.59
N ASP A 17 4.64 -6.44 13.93
CA ASP A 17 3.73 -7.26 14.74
C ASP A 17 2.26 -6.82 14.58
N ALA A 18 2.01 -5.61 14.06
CA ALA A 18 0.66 -5.10 13.80
C ALA A 18 0.06 -5.60 12.48
N ILE A 19 0.82 -6.29 11.61
CA ILE A 19 0.33 -6.77 10.31
C ILE A 19 -0.88 -7.70 10.48
N GLY A 20 -0.89 -8.56 11.51
CA GLY A 20 -2.04 -9.42 11.79
C GLY A 20 -3.32 -8.63 12.10
N GLN A 21 -3.20 -7.57 12.90
CA GLN A 21 -4.32 -6.68 13.25
C GLN A 21 -4.79 -5.88 12.04
N LEU A 22 -3.86 -5.41 11.21
CA LEU A 22 -4.14 -4.71 9.96
C LEU A 22 -4.96 -5.57 9.00
N LEU A 23 -4.53 -6.81 8.75
CA LEU A 23 -5.23 -7.72 7.85
C LEU A 23 -6.60 -8.14 8.40
N GLU A 24 -6.70 -8.38 9.70
CA GLU A 24 -7.99 -8.66 10.35
C GLU A 24 -8.96 -7.49 10.19
N TRP A 25 -8.50 -6.27 10.46
CA TRP A 25 -9.30 -5.07 10.23
C TRP A 25 -9.69 -4.95 8.75
N PHE A 26 -8.75 -5.18 7.83
CA PHE A 26 -9.01 -5.08 6.39
C PHE A 26 -10.10 -6.05 5.93
N GLU A 27 -10.02 -7.33 6.33
CA GLU A 27 -11.03 -8.35 6.03
C GLU A 27 -12.42 -8.00 6.57
N GLN A 28 -12.51 -7.41 7.76
CA GLN A 28 -13.78 -6.96 8.33
C GLN A 28 -14.42 -5.81 7.55
N HIS A 29 -13.63 -5.04 6.80
CA HIS A 29 -14.08 -3.88 6.02
C HIS A 29 -14.12 -4.14 4.52
N ARG A 30 -14.02 -5.41 4.09
CA ARG A 30 -14.11 -5.80 2.67
C ARG A 30 -15.42 -5.26 2.05
N PRO A 31 -15.35 -4.41 1.01
CA PRO A 31 -16.55 -3.97 0.31
C PRO A 31 -17.28 -5.14 -0.36
N GLY A 32 -18.60 -5.19 -0.18
CA GLY A 32 -19.43 -6.21 -0.82
C GLY A 32 -19.42 -6.07 -2.34
N GLY A 33 -19.33 -7.21 -3.05
CA GLY A 33 -19.35 -7.24 -4.52
C GLY A 33 -18.02 -6.90 -5.19
N LEU A 34 -16.95 -6.66 -4.41
CA LEU A 34 -15.60 -6.51 -4.96
C LEU A 34 -15.06 -7.86 -5.41
N ASP A 35 -14.46 -7.89 -6.61
CA ASP A 35 -13.79 -9.05 -7.18
C ASP A 35 -12.72 -9.62 -6.23
N ASP A 36 -12.67 -10.94 -6.10
CA ASP A 36 -11.73 -11.64 -5.20
C ASP A 36 -10.28 -11.39 -5.58
N MET A 37 -9.96 -11.28 -6.88
CA MET A 37 -8.60 -11.01 -7.34
C MET A 37 -8.18 -9.59 -6.98
N VAL A 38 -9.06 -8.60 -7.19
CA VAL A 38 -8.82 -7.22 -6.76
C VAL A 38 -8.60 -7.15 -5.24
N TRP A 39 -9.37 -7.93 -4.47
CA TRP A 39 -9.20 -7.99 -3.01
C TRP A 39 -7.83 -8.57 -2.58
N ILE A 40 -7.38 -9.66 -3.20
CA ILE A 40 -6.06 -10.27 -2.92
C ILE A 40 -4.92 -9.30 -3.29
N GLN A 41 -5.04 -8.61 -4.42
CA GLN A 41 -4.09 -7.58 -4.82
C GLN A 41 -4.06 -6.43 -3.82
N ALA A 42 -5.22 -6.01 -3.33
CA ALA A 42 -5.33 -4.96 -2.32
C ALA A 42 -4.62 -5.34 -1.01
N GLN A 43 -4.79 -6.58 -0.54
CA GLN A 43 -4.07 -7.09 0.65
C GLN A 43 -2.56 -7.02 0.45
N THR A 44 -2.08 -7.41 -0.74
CA THR A 44 -0.65 -7.37 -1.08
C THR A 44 -0.13 -5.93 -1.08
N ALA A 45 -0.84 -5.01 -1.75
CA ALA A 45 -0.48 -3.59 -1.80
C ALA A 45 -0.46 -2.96 -0.41
N LEU A 46 -1.45 -3.29 0.42
CA LEU A 46 -1.58 -2.82 1.79
C LEU A 46 -0.42 -3.31 2.67
N MET A 47 -0.07 -4.58 2.59
CA MET A 47 1.05 -5.15 3.34
C MET A 47 2.39 -4.50 2.98
N GLU A 48 2.64 -4.31 1.68
CA GLU A 48 3.88 -3.67 1.22
C GLU A 48 3.94 -2.20 1.63
N GLY A 49 2.85 -1.46 1.43
CA GLY A 49 2.77 -0.06 1.83
C GLY A 49 2.93 0.14 3.35
N PHE A 50 2.31 -0.72 4.15
CA PHE A 50 2.45 -0.70 5.61
C PHE A 50 3.88 -1.06 6.05
N THR A 51 4.46 -2.10 5.44
CA THR A 51 5.84 -2.50 5.72
C THR A 51 6.81 -1.37 5.39
N ASN A 52 6.59 -0.64 4.29
CA ASN A 52 7.39 0.52 3.92
C ASN A 52 7.25 1.66 4.93
N ALA A 53 6.03 1.96 5.38
CA ALA A 53 5.80 2.96 6.41
C ALA A 53 6.57 2.62 7.71
N VAL A 54 6.50 1.37 8.16
CA VAL A 54 7.16 0.93 9.41
C VAL A 54 8.67 0.84 9.29
N ARG A 55 9.19 0.19 8.23
CA ARG A 55 10.62 -0.12 8.09
C ARG A 55 11.45 1.05 7.57
N HIS A 56 10.84 1.94 6.79
CA HIS A 56 11.57 3.00 6.11
C HIS A 56 11.14 4.38 6.59
N ALA A 57 9.87 4.73 6.45
CA ALA A 57 9.41 6.08 6.72
C ALA A 57 9.52 6.46 8.21
N ASN A 58 8.98 5.61 9.08
CA ASN A 58 8.89 5.88 10.52
C ASN A 58 10.10 5.38 11.33
N ALA A 59 11.01 4.63 10.71
CA ALA A 59 12.05 3.89 11.43
C ALA A 59 13.05 4.75 12.22
N LEU A 60 13.20 6.03 11.85
CA LEU A 60 14.11 6.97 12.51
C LEU A 60 13.40 7.94 13.47
N LEU A 61 12.09 7.78 13.68
CA LEU A 61 11.28 8.67 14.53
C LEU A 61 11.12 8.06 15.93
N GLU A 62 11.39 8.86 16.97
CA GLU A 62 11.22 8.46 18.37
C GLU A 62 10.33 9.46 19.14
N PRO A 63 9.17 9.02 19.69
CA PRO A 63 8.57 7.69 19.50
C PRO A 63 8.07 7.49 18.05
N PRO A 64 8.02 6.24 17.55
CA PRO A 64 7.48 5.98 16.23
C PRO A 64 5.98 6.32 16.20
N PRO A 65 5.52 7.11 15.21
CA PRO A 65 4.11 7.49 15.10
C PRO A 65 3.25 6.30 14.72
N LEU A 66 1.94 6.40 14.92
CA LEU A 66 0.99 5.43 14.38
C LEU A 66 0.94 5.54 12.85
N VAL A 67 0.69 4.42 12.19
CA VAL A 67 0.40 4.37 10.76
C VAL A 67 -1.12 4.41 10.59
N GLU A 68 -1.61 5.46 9.95
CA GLU A 68 -3.03 5.59 9.63
C GLU A 68 -3.31 4.91 8.29
N VAL A 69 -4.40 4.14 8.24
CA VAL A 69 -4.87 3.43 7.05
C VAL A 69 -6.31 3.81 6.79
N THR A 70 -6.61 4.18 5.55
CA THR A 70 -7.98 4.42 5.07
C THR A 70 -8.35 3.42 3.98
N LEU A 71 -9.64 3.09 3.90
CA LEU A 71 -10.23 2.20 2.91
C LEU A 71 -11.59 2.76 2.48
N ALA A 72 -11.78 2.94 1.18
CA ALA A 72 -13.04 3.40 0.62
C ALA A 72 -13.32 2.71 -0.72
N LEU A 73 -14.59 2.68 -1.11
CA LEU A 73 -14.99 2.38 -2.48
C LEU A 73 -15.40 3.70 -3.14
N VAL A 74 -14.64 4.17 -4.12
CA VAL A 74 -14.86 5.45 -4.80
C VAL A 74 -15.16 5.19 -6.26
N ALA A 75 -16.37 5.54 -6.69
CA ALA A 75 -16.83 5.31 -8.07
C ALA A 75 -16.60 3.86 -8.56
N GLY A 76 -16.83 2.88 -7.69
CA GLY A 76 -16.64 1.45 -7.99
C GLY A 76 -15.20 0.94 -7.93
N SER A 77 -14.23 1.80 -7.62
CA SER A 77 -12.81 1.44 -7.45
C SER A 77 -12.45 1.37 -5.97
N LEU A 78 -11.70 0.35 -5.57
CA LEU A 78 -11.16 0.26 -4.21
C LEU A 78 -10.05 1.30 -4.05
N ARG A 79 -10.13 2.13 -3.00
CA ARG A 79 -9.10 3.12 -2.66
C ARG A 79 -8.58 2.87 -1.25
N MET A 80 -7.26 2.83 -1.10
CA MET A 80 -6.59 2.74 0.19
C MET A 80 -5.60 3.89 0.34
N GLY A 81 -5.55 4.46 1.54
CA GLY A 81 -4.52 5.40 1.95
C GLY A 81 -3.68 4.82 3.06
N ILE A 82 -2.37 5.04 3.02
CA ILE A 82 -1.46 4.74 4.13
C ILE A 82 -0.66 6.01 4.41
N ARG A 83 -0.83 6.55 5.61
CA ARG A 83 -0.15 7.78 6.02
C ARG A 83 1.03 7.45 6.93
N ASP A 84 2.18 7.99 6.58
CA ASP A 84 3.41 7.94 7.37
C ASP A 84 3.93 9.34 7.68
N GLN A 85 4.93 9.44 8.56
CA GLN A 85 5.55 10.70 8.95
C GLN A 85 7.04 10.77 8.53
N GLY A 86 7.45 9.92 7.59
CA GLY A 86 8.83 9.86 7.15
C GLY A 86 9.24 11.04 6.27
N ALA A 87 10.52 11.04 5.88
CA ALA A 87 10.97 11.94 4.83
C ALA A 87 10.31 11.59 3.49
N PRO A 88 9.95 12.58 2.65
CA PRO A 88 9.43 12.31 1.32
C PRO A 88 10.38 11.43 0.51
N PHE A 89 9.78 10.56 -0.30
CA PHE A 89 10.46 9.57 -1.14
C PHE A 89 9.92 9.68 -2.57
N ASP A 90 10.80 9.68 -3.57
CA ASP A 90 10.40 9.77 -4.97
C ASP A 90 9.95 8.40 -5.50
N LEU A 91 8.79 7.94 -5.04
CA LEU A 91 8.23 6.64 -5.41
C LEU A 91 8.06 6.51 -6.93
N GLU A 92 7.65 7.58 -7.60
CA GLU A 92 7.37 7.55 -9.04
C GLU A 92 8.63 7.21 -9.85
N THR A 93 9.78 7.84 -9.55
CA THR A 93 11.05 7.51 -10.20
C THR A 93 11.42 6.03 -10.00
N HIS A 94 11.18 5.50 -8.80
CA HIS A 94 11.46 4.10 -8.49
C HIS A 94 10.49 3.12 -9.19
N LEU A 95 9.19 3.45 -9.28
CA LEU A 95 8.21 2.66 -10.02
C LEU A 95 8.54 2.61 -11.51
N GLN A 96 8.96 3.73 -12.10
CA GLN A 96 9.36 3.84 -13.50
C GLN A 96 10.63 3.03 -13.81
N ALA A 97 11.63 3.07 -12.92
CA ALA A 97 12.85 2.29 -13.08
C ALA A 97 12.56 0.78 -13.22
N HIS A 98 11.65 0.26 -12.39
CA HIS A 98 11.27 -1.16 -12.42
C HIS A 98 10.17 -1.51 -13.42
N ALA A 99 9.49 -0.52 -14.00
CA ALA A 99 8.55 -0.76 -15.10
C ALA A 99 9.27 -1.21 -16.39
N ALA A 100 10.53 -0.79 -16.57
CA ALA A 100 11.37 -1.10 -17.73
C ALA A 100 12.20 -2.40 -17.59
N GLU A 101 12.34 -2.92 -16.37
CA GLU A 101 13.13 -4.12 -16.08
C GLU A 101 12.26 -5.38 -16.24
N VAL A 102 12.49 -6.13 -17.33
CA VAL A 102 12.05 -7.52 -17.48
C VAL A 102 13.15 -8.41 -16.90
N GLU A 103 13.38 -8.39 -15.59
CA GLU A 103 14.38 -9.27 -15.00
C GLU A 103 13.75 -10.50 -14.31
N GLU A 104 14.18 -11.67 -14.80
CA GLU A 104 14.00 -12.99 -14.22
C GLU A 104 14.42 -13.01 -12.73
N PRO A 105 13.80 -13.86 -11.89
CA PRO A 105 14.21 -13.96 -10.49
C PRO A 105 15.65 -14.47 -10.40
N PRO A 106 16.58 -13.77 -9.72
CA PRO A 106 17.86 -14.36 -9.40
C PRO A 106 17.66 -15.44 -8.34
N GLY A 107 18.37 -16.56 -8.50
CA GLY A 107 18.41 -17.65 -7.53
C GLY A 107 18.80 -17.17 -6.12
N LEU A 108 18.45 -18.01 -5.15
CA LEU A 108 18.43 -17.85 -3.67
C LEU A 108 19.66 -17.23 -2.97
N ASP A 109 20.69 -16.74 -3.66
CA ASP A 109 22.03 -16.55 -3.11
C ASP A 109 22.46 -15.07 -2.90
N GLY A 110 21.52 -14.10 -2.80
CA GLY A 110 21.86 -12.66 -2.78
C GLY A 110 21.04 -11.73 -1.85
N LEU A 111 20.54 -12.23 -0.72
CA LEU A 111 19.48 -11.61 0.09
C LEU A 111 19.93 -10.78 1.33
N PRO A 112 20.65 -9.65 1.20
CA PRO A 112 20.48 -8.62 2.24
C PRO A 112 20.12 -7.22 1.74
N GLU A 113 20.62 -6.77 0.59
CA GLU A 113 20.37 -5.39 0.11
C GLU A 113 19.08 -5.25 -0.72
N ARG A 114 18.49 -6.38 -1.16
CA ARG A 114 17.32 -6.39 -2.05
C ARG A 114 15.97 -6.36 -1.35
N GLU A 115 15.86 -6.67 -0.06
CA GLU A 115 14.58 -6.64 0.66
C GLU A 115 13.93 -5.24 0.62
N ALA A 116 14.73 -4.17 0.66
CA ALA A 116 14.24 -2.79 0.59
C ALA A 116 13.56 -2.43 -0.76
N HIS A 117 13.85 -3.17 -1.84
CA HIS A 117 13.32 -2.86 -3.16
C HIS A 117 12.17 -3.79 -3.58
N TRP A 118 11.95 -4.89 -2.86
CA TRP A 118 10.88 -5.84 -3.19
C TRP A 118 9.50 -5.21 -3.10
N GLY A 119 9.25 -4.35 -2.11
CA GLY A 119 7.98 -3.64 -1.99
C GLY A 119 7.70 -2.76 -3.21
N VAL A 120 8.68 -2.00 -3.68
CA VAL A 120 8.53 -1.18 -4.90
C VAL A 120 8.31 -2.05 -6.13
N ILE A 121 9.01 -3.18 -6.28
CA ILE A 121 8.82 -4.11 -7.39
C ILE A 121 7.39 -4.68 -7.39
N ILE A 122 6.86 -5.05 -6.24
CA ILE A 122 5.48 -5.55 -6.10
C ILE A 122 4.48 -4.47 -6.49
N LEU A 123 4.64 -3.25 -5.98
CA LEU A 123 3.79 -2.11 -6.35
C LEU A 123 3.86 -1.80 -7.86
N SER A 124 5.06 -1.82 -8.44
CA SER A 124 5.25 -1.63 -9.89
C SER A 124 4.52 -2.70 -10.73
N ARG A 125 4.54 -3.96 -10.28
CA ARG A 125 3.77 -5.05 -10.90
C ARG A 125 2.26 -4.85 -10.78
N LEU A 126 1.77 -4.41 -9.62
CA LEU A 126 0.35 -4.08 -9.45
C LEU A 126 -0.10 -2.99 -10.42
N GLN A 127 0.72 -1.95 -10.60
CA GLN A 127 0.44 -0.87 -11.54
C GLN A 127 0.46 -1.34 -12.99
N ARG A 128 1.53 -2.03 -13.40
CA ARG A 128 1.74 -2.44 -14.80
C ARG A 128 0.82 -3.58 -15.24
N ASP A 129 0.69 -4.61 -14.42
CA ASP A 129 0.10 -5.89 -14.82
C ASP A 129 -1.39 -5.97 -14.45
N PHE A 130 -1.83 -5.17 -13.46
CA PHE A 130 -3.19 -5.21 -12.92
C PHE A 130 -3.91 -3.84 -12.93
N GLY A 131 -3.28 -2.80 -13.46
CA GLY A 131 -3.93 -1.50 -13.68
C GLY A 131 -4.18 -0.68 -12.41
N TRP A 132 -3.47 -0.97 -11.32
CA TRP A 132 -3.54 -0.15 -10.11
C TRP A 132 -2.94 1.24 -10.34
N SER A 133 -3.55 2.27 -9.79
CA SER A 133 -2.94 3.60 -9.66
C SER A 133 -2.27 3.71 -8.29
N ILE A 134 -0.97 4.00 -8.27
CA ILE A 134 -0.16 4.10 -7.04
C ILE A 134 0.52 5.46 -7.04
N ARG A 135 0.34 6.23 -5.97
CA ARG A 135 0.95 7.57 -5.81
C ARG A 135 1.46 7.75 -4.40
N TYR A 136 2.55 8.51 -4.27
CA TYR A 136 3.08 8.92 -2.97
C TYR A 136 3.24 10.43 -2.95
N GLU A 137 2.52 11.09 -2.05
CA GLU A 137 2.37 12.54 -2.06
C GLU A 137 2.62 13.13 -0.66
N PRO A 138 3.41 14.20 -0.52
CA PRO A 138 3.57 14.89 0.76
C PRO A 138 2.27 15.61 1.15
N LEU A 139 1.93 15.58 2.44
CA LEU A 139 0.73 16.22 2.97
C LEU A 139 1.03 17.64 3.47
N ALA A 140 0.04 18.54 3.35
CA ALA A 140 0.18 19.94 3.74
C ALA A 140 0.44 20.11 5.25
N GLU A 141 -0.19 19.29 6.09
CA GLU A 141 0.03 19.24 7.54
C GLU A 141 1.28 18.45 7.97
N GLY A 142 2.05 17.90 7.02
CA GLY A 142 3.22 17.06 7.28
C GLY A 142 2.95 15.56 7.18
N GLY A 143 4.03 14.83 6.92
CA GLY A 143 4.02 13.41 6.55
C GLY A 143 3.71 13.20 5.08
N ASN A 144 3.47 11.95 4.72
CA ASN A 144 3.23 11.53 3.34
C ASN A 144 2.04 10.56 3.28
N LEU A 145 1.39 10.51 2.12
CA LEU A 145 0.30 9.59 1.83
C LEU A 145 0.70 8.69 0.66
N LEU A 146 0.75 7.39 0.91
CA LEU A 146 0.69 6.38 -0.14
C LEU A 146 -0.77 6.12 -0.49
N LEU A 147 -1.17 6.50 -1.70
CA LEU A 147 -2.51 6.30 -2.23
C LEU A 147 -2.49 5.15 -3.24
N LEU A 148 -3.30 4.14 -2.98
CA LEU A 148 -3.46 2.94 -3.78
C LEU A 148 -4.91 2.88 -4.28
N GLU A 149 -5.11 2.86 -5.59
CA GLU A 149 -6.43 2.77 -6.21
C GLU A 149 -6.45 1.59 -7.17
N GLY A 150 -7.35 0.63 -6.90
CA GLY A 150 -7.55 -0.54 -7.73
C GLY A 150 -8.16 -0.21 -9.08
N PRO A 151 -8.06 -1.11 -10.07
CA PRO A 151 -8.73 -0.93 -11.34
C PRO A 151 -10.24 -0.82 -11.11
N GLY A 152 -10.88 0.15 -11.76
CA GLY A 152 -12.33 0.30 -11.70
C GLY A 152 -13.01 -0.95 -12.26
N GLY A 153 -14.10 -1.37 -11.62
CA GLY A 153 -14.96 -2.40 -12.19
C GLY A 153 -15.61 -1.86 -13.46
N ASP A 154 -15.18 -2.31 -14.63
CA ASP A 154 -15.95 -2.13 -15.86
C ASP A 154 -17.35 -2.70 -15.61
N SER A 155 -18.35 -1.80 -15.57
CA SER A 155 -19.77 -2.16 -15.49
C SER A 155 -20.29 -2.68 -16.82
#